data_AF-A0A960M9F6-F1
#
_entry.id   AF-A0A960M9F6-F1
#
_cell.length_a   1.000
_cell.length_b   1.000
_cell.length_c   1.000
_cell.angle_alpha   90.00
_cell.angle_beta   90.00
_cell.angle_gamma   90.00
#
_symmetry.space_group_name_H-M   'P 1'
#
loop_
_entity.id
_entity.type
_entity.pdbx_description
1 polymer ?
#
loop_
_entity_poly.entity_id
_entity_poly.type
_entity_poly.pdbx_seq_one_letter_code
_entity_poly.pdbx_strand_id
1 'polypeptide(L)'
;MPVPDCQLITSSRDARVEQIHTGLFELHRTGRIRLRQTVSRPGPEAGGVHPGFVKVVLDRSVRLHFDLADGGEINPAALDGSDFYFKRSLDPAVVATLPGGGEKIHPLGLNFPVYPNHRDPFSFRRILALEKAATWPAEWIRWADTGNRFSFLPRERFFGGEPDYELPPKVLFLVRAWDPHDRPDRPQDKIDGIHAVNETRAACIRVLRDAFGDRFLGGFSHTDFARQHYPDVLAPSAALTTKRSYIELLSRFPICVATTGLHGSIGWKVGEYTGLGKAIVSEKLCYQVPGNFVDGRNFLEFSTPEECANRVNTLCSDDALRRKMMAENLQYYQQWVRPDQLVWNALQTALSS
;
A
#
# COMPACT_ATOMS: atom_id res chain seq x y z
N MET A 1 -3.93 32.03 -1.68
CA MET A 1 -5.17 31.38 -1.16
C MET A 1 -5.02 31.19 0.35
N PRO A 2 -6.09 31.31 1.15
CA PRO A 2 -6.03 31.02 2.58
C PRO A 2 -5.60 29.56 2.82
N VAL A 3 -4.85 29.33 3.89
CA VAL A 3 -4.43 27.97 4.28
C VAL A 3 -5.66 27.19 4.77
N PRO A 4 -6.06 26.08 4.10
CA PRO A 4 -7.26 25.34 4.43
C PRO A 4 -7.21 24.78 5.86
N ASP A 5 -8.36 24.75 6.54
CA ASP A 5 -8.55 24.08 7.82
C ASP A 5 -8.98 22.63 7.56
N CYS A 6 -8.26 21.66 8.12
CA CYS A 6 -8.56 20.24 7.94
C CYS A 6 -8.77 19.58 9.30
N GLN A 7 -9.97 19.03 9.52
CA GLN A 7 -10.26 18.22 10.70
C GLN A 7 -10.24 16.73 10.33
N LEU A 8 -9.22 16.02 10.81
CA LEU A 8 -9.13 14.57 10.77
C LEU A 8 -10.06 13.96 11.83
N ILE A 9 -10.97 13.09 11.42
CA ILE A 9 -11.80 12.28 12.30
C ILE A 9 -11.43 10.82 12.06
N THR A 10 -10.85 10.18 13.08
CA THR A 10 -10.34 8.80 12.97
C THR A 10 -10.57 8.01 14.25
N SER A 11 -10.76 6.71 14.09
CA SER A 11 -10.93 5.74 15.16
C SER A 11 -9.98 4.56 15.05
N SER A 12 -8.95 4.67 14.20
CA SER A 12 -8.10 3.55 13.80
C SER A 12 -6.61 3.91 13.88
N ARG A 13 -5.81 2.89 14.19
CA ARG A 13 -4.35 2.85 14.04
C ARG A 13 -3.91 1.72 13.10
N ASP A 14 -4.83 1.25 12.25
CA ASP A 14 -4.53 0.19 11.29
C ASP A 14 -3.48 0.68 10.28
N ALA A 15 -2.58 -0.21 9.89
CA ALA A 15 -1.52 0.10 8.92
C ALA A 15 -2.07 0.65 7.60
N ARG A 16 -3.32 0.32 7.22
CA ARG A 16 -3.99 0.87 6.04
C ARG A 16 -4.08 2.39 6.07
N VAL A 17 -4.37 2.99 7.23
CA VAL A 17 -4.66 4.44 7.35
C VAL A 17 -3.43 5.31 7.55
N GLU A 18 -2.26 4.71 7.79
CA GLU A 18 -1.05 5.43 8.14
C GLU A 18 -0.56 6.37 7.03
N GLN A 19 -0.73 6.01 5.75
CA GLN A 19 -0.32 6.89 4.65
C GLN A 19 -1.14 8.20 4.62
N ILE A 20 -2.45 8.13 4.90
CA ILE A 20 -3.32 9.31 5.00
C ILE A 20 -2.94 10.15 6.22
N HIS A 21 -2.69 9.51 7.37
CA HIS A 21 -2.27 10.21 8.58
C HIS A 21 -0.93 10.93 8.39
N THR A 22 0.06 10.24 7.80
CA THR A 22 1.37 10.80 7.47
C THR A 22 1.22 11.97 6.50
N GLY A 23 0.43 11.82 5.44
CA GLY A 23 0.21 12.89 4.46
C GLY A 23 -0.40 14.15 5.06
N LEU A 24 -1.45 14.00 5.88
CA LEU A 24 -2.06 15.13 6.60
C LEU A 24 -1.06 15.80 7.56
N PHE A 25 -0.27 15.02 8.28
CA PHE A 25 0.76 15.56 9.18
C PHE A 25 1.84 16.34 8.41
N GLU A 26 2.34 15.82 7.30
CA GLU A 26 3.38 16.46 6.50
C GLU A 26 2.88 17.75 5.83
N LEU A 27 1.65 17.75 5.32
CA LEU A 27 1.00 18.98 4.82
C LEU A 27 0.84 20.03 5.92
N HIS A 28 0.52 19.60 7.15
CA HIS A 28 0.43 20.52 8.28
C HIS A 28 1.80 21.07 8.67
N ARG A 29 2.81 20.20 8.78
CA ARG A 29 4.19 20.56 9.14
C ARG A 29 4.81 21.55 8.16
N THR A 30 4.47 21.44 6.88
CA THR A 30 4.93 22.35 5.81
C THR A 30 4.06 23.59 5.65
N GLY A 31 3.02 23.78 6.48
CA GLY A 31 2.15 24.95 6.47
C GLY A 31 1.14 24.99 5.31
N ARG A 32 0.98 23.90 4.55
CA ARG A 32 0.01 23.80 3.45
C ARG A 32 -1.43 23.63 3.95
N ILE A 33 -1.62 23.06 5.14
CA ILE A 33 -2.93 22.96 5.82
C ILE A 33 -2.81 23.25 7.32
N ARG A 34 -3.92 23.58 7.96
CA ARG A 34 -4.06 23.59 9.43
C ARG A 34 -4.78 22.33 9.88
N LEU A 35 -4.04 21.37 10.44
CA LEU A 35 -4.62 20.09 10.86
C LEU A 35 -5.12 20.13 12.30
N ARG A 36 -6.35 19.65 12.50
CA ARG A 36 -6.96 19.30 13.79
C ARG A 36 -7.33 17.83 13.77
N GLN A 37 -7.39 17.19 14.93
CA GLN A 37 -7.74 15.78 15.02
C GLN A 37 -8.76 15.54 16.12
N THR A 38 -9.81 14.81 15.78
CA THR A 38 -10.75 14.18 16.69
C THR A 38 -10.53 12.68 16.63
N VAL A 39 -10.18 12.08 17.78
CA VAL A 39 -10.03 10.63 17.89
C VAL A 39 -11.24 10.08 18.61
N SER A 40 -12.00 9.23 17.91
CA SER A 40 -13.19 8.59 18.48
C SER A 40 -12.86 7.14 18.82
N ARG A 41 -13.13 6.72 20.05
CA ARG A 41 -13.19 5.28 20.36
C ARG A 41 -14.50 4.74 19.79
N PRO A 42 -14.49 3.69 18.95
CA PRO A 42 -15.73 3.01 18.59
C PRO A 42 -16.43 2.55 19.87
N GLY A 43 -17.72 2.87 20.04
CA GLY A 43 -18.52 2.30 21.13
C GLY A 43 -18.77 0.81 20.91
N PRO A 44 -19.06 0.02 21.96
CA PRO A 44 -19.35 -1.41 21.83
C PRO A 44 -20.59 -1.71 20.97
N GLU A 45 -21.54 -0.76 20.85
CA GLU A 45 -22.75 -0.87 20.02
C GLU A 45 -22.60 -0.24 18.62
N ALA A 46 -21.49 0.43 18.36
CA ALA A 46 -21.21 0.97 17.03
C ALA A 46 -20.77 -0.17 16.12
N GLY A 47 -21.73 -0.88 15.55
CA GLY A 47 -21.49 -1.86 14.49
C GLY A 47 -20.53 -1.31 13.45
N GLY A 48 -19.30 -1.82 13.47
CA GLY A 48 -18.37 -1.85 12.35
C GLY A 48 -17.98 -0.53 11.68
N VAL A 49 -17.34 0.42 12.38
CA VAL A 49 -16.48 1.37 11.67
C VAL A 49 -15.27 0.59 11.14
N HIS A 50 -15.22 0.38 9.84
CA HIS A 50 -14.13 -0.38 9.21
C HIS A 50 -12.78 0.27 9.57
N PRO A 51 -11.76 -0.50 10.01
CA PRO A 51 -10.48 0.05 10.46
C PRO A 51 -9.70 0.80 9.38
N GLY A 52 -10.05 0.59 8.10
CA GLY A 52 -9.51 1.32 6.96
C GLY A 52 -10.22 2.63 6.61
N PHE A 53 -11.17 3.12 7.42
CA PHE A 53 -11.91 4.35 7.11
C PHE A 53 -11.33 5.57 7.82
N VAL A 54 -11.15 6.65 7.08
CA VAL A 54 -10.73 7.96 7.59
C VAL A 54 -11.66 9.04 7.05
N LYS A 55 -12.09 9.97 7.91
CA LYS A 55 -12.89 11.13 7.50
C LYS A 55 -12.07 12.40 7.67
N VAL A 56 -12.19 13.32 6.72
CA VAL A 56 -11.60 14.66 6.80
C VAL A 56 -12.70 15.68 6.52
N VAL A 57 -12.85 16.66 7.40
CA VAL A 57 -13.71 17.84 7.15
C VAL A 57 -12.81 19.01 6.78
N LEU A 58 -12.95 19.50 5.56
CA LEU A 58 -12.21 20.60 4.97
C LEU A 58 -13.02 21.89 5.07
N ASP A 59 -12.39 22.95 5.53
CA ASP A 59 -12.96 24.29 5.74
C ASP A 59 -14.32 24.26 6.47
N ARG A 60 -14.44 23.32 7.42
CA ARG A 60 -15.59 23.09 8.31
C ARG A 60 -16.86 22.54 7.66
N SER A 61 -16.95 22.45 6.33
CA SER A 61 -18.17 22.03 5.64
C SER A 61 -17.97 20.87 4.68
N VAL A 62 -16.83 20.77 3.99
CA VAL A 62 -16.64 19.79 2.92
C VAL A 62 -16.14 18.47 3.50
N ARG A 63 -16.86 17.39 3.29
CA ARG A 63 -16.62 16.08 3.92
C ARG A 63 -15.98 15.13 2.94
N LEU A 64 -14.73 14.77 3.20
CA LEU A 64 -13.99 13.76 2.46
C LEU A 64 -14.01 12.45 3.26
N HIS A 65 -14.24 11.34 2.57
CA HIS A 65 -14.12 10.00 3.10
C HIS A 65 -13.01 9.25 2.37
N PHE A 66 -12.06 8.69 3.10
CA PHE A 66 -11.03 7.79 2.56
C PHE A 66 -11.37 6.36 2.97
N ASP A 67 -11.71 5.53 1.99
CA ASP A 67 -11.92 4.10 2.13
C ASP A 67 -10.67 3.34 1.67
N LEU A 68 -9.95 2.78 2.64
CA LEU A 68 -8.71 2.02 2.42
C LEU A 68 -8.90 0.50 2.56
N ALA A 69 -10.16 0.03 2.56
CA ALA A 69 -10.45 -1.39 2.55
C ALA A 69 -9.88 -2.06 1.29
N ASP A 70 -9.54 -3.34 1.42
CA ASP A 70 -8.86 -4.08 0.36
C ASP A 70 -9.80 -4.42 -0.81
N GLY A 71 -11.08 -4.71 -0.54
CA GLY A 71 -12.08 -5.03 -1.55
C GLY A 71 -12.73 -3.80 -2.21
N GLY A 72 -13.40 -4.03 -3.33
CA GLY A 72 -14.01 -3.00 -4.17
C GLY A 72 -15.37 -2.49 -3.69
N GLU A 73 -15.90 -3.05 -2.60
CA GLU A 73 -17.20 -2.67 -2.06
C GLU A 73 -17.21 -1.21 -1.60
N ILE A 74 -18.32 -0.52 -1.88
CA ILE A 74 -18.57 0.86 -1.46
C ILE A 74 -19.54 0.85 -0.29
N ASN A 75 -19.20 1.53 0.80
CA ASN A 75 -20.07 1.64 1.97
C ASN A 75 -21.14 2.72 1.73
N PRO A 76 -22.45 2.37 1.65
CA PRO A 76 -23.49 3.35 1.31
C PRO A 76 -23.62 4.48 2.32
N ALA A 77 -23.59 4.18 3.63
CA ALA A 77 -23.72 5.21 4.67
C ALA A 77 -22.54 6.19 4.68
N ALA A 78 -21.32 5.71 4.38
CA ALA A 78 -20.15 6.56 4.25
C ALA A 78 -20.19 7.39 2.96
N LEU A 79 -20.70 6.82 1.86
CA LEU A 79 -20.92 7.53 0.61
C LEU A 79 -21.93 8.66 0.82
N ASP A 80 -23.13 8.38 1.35
CA ASP A 80 -24.17 9.39 1.61
C ASP A 80 -23.69 10.49 2.57
N GLY A 81 -22.90 10.11 3.56
CA GLY A 81 -22.35 11.03 4.56
C GLY A 81 -21.16 11.89 4.10
N SER A 82 -20.72 11.78 2.85
CA SER A 82 -19.55 12.51 2.30
C SER A 82 -19.88 13.29 1.03
N ASP A 83 -19.14 14.36 0.81
CA ASP A 83 -19.18 15.17 -0.41
C ASP A 83 -18.18 14.63 -1.44
N PHE A 84 -17.08 13.99 -0.98
CA PHE A 84 -16.10 13.27 -1.81
C PHE A 84 -15.71 11.95 -1.16
N TYR A 85 -15.63 10.88 -1.95
CA TYR A 85 -15.34 9.53 -1.51
C TYR A 85 -14.13 8.96 -2.28
N PHE A 86 -13.02 8.79 -1.59
CA PHE A 86 -11.77 8.28 -2.16
C PHE A 86 -11.62 6.80 -1.82
N LYS A 87 -11.66 5.95 -2.84
CA LYS A 87 -11.55 4.49 -2.69
C LYS A 87 -10.19 4.01 -3.15
N ARG A 88 -9.47 3.29 -2.28
CA ARG A 88 -8.19 2.64 -2.62
C ARG A 88 -8.36 1.62 -3.76
N SER A 89 -9.31 0.71 -3.58
CA SER A 89 -9.62 -0.38 -4.51
C SER A 89 -10.85 -0.01 -5.34
N LEU A 90 -10.77 1.03 -6.17
CA LEU A 90 -11.94 1.48 -6.94
C LEU A 90 -12.23 0.53 -8.09
N ASP A 91 -13.39 -0.13 -8.04
CA ASP A 91 -13.91 -0.98 -9.10
C ASP A 91 -14.97 -0.24 -9.93
N PRO A 92 -14.71 0.04 -11.22
CA PRO A 92 -15.68 0.72 -12.08
C PRO A 92 -16.99 -0.05 -12.26
N ALA A 93 -16.92 -1.39 -12.23
CA ALA A 93 -18.10 -2.22 -12.34
C ALA A 93 -18.99 -2.06 -11.10
N VAL A 94 -18.40 -1.95 -9.91
CA VAL A 94 -19.16 -1.65 -8.67
C VAL A 94 -19.75 -0.24 -8.75
N VAL A 95 -18.98 0.77 -9.16
CA VAL A 95 -19.47 2.15 -9.26
C VAL A 95 -20.65 2.27 -10.22
N ALA A 96 -20.62 1.56 -11.35
CA ALA A 96 -21.69 1.56 -12.33
C ALA A 96 -23.03 1.01 -11.80
N THR A 97 -23.01 0.23 -10.72
CA THR A 97 -24.24 -0.28 -10.07
C THR A 97 -24.86 0.71 -9.09
N LEU A 98 -24.18 1.80 -8.73
CA LEU A 98 -24.64 2.74 -7.72
C LEU A 98 -25.67 3.74 -8.27
N PRO A 99 -26.76 4.03 -7.53
CA PRO A 99 -27.68 5.11 -7.89
C PRO A 99 -26.97 6.47 -7.89
N GLY A 100 -27.12 7.27 -8.95
CA GLY A 100 -26.54 8.62 -9.01
C GLY A 100 -25.11 8.72 -9.54
N GLY A 101 -24.61 7.70 -10.24
CA GLY A 101 -23.49 7.84 -11.18
C GLY A 101 -22.08 7.94 -10.58
N GLY A 102 -21.92 7.82 -9.26
CA GLY A 102 -20.59 7.75 -8.63
C GLY A 102 -19.73 9.01 -8.81
N GLU A 103 -20.32 10.16 -9.16
CA GLU A 103 -19.61 11.39 -9.52
C GLU A 103 -18.65 11.88 -8.42
N LYS A 104 -19.02 11.65 -7.16
CA LYS A 104 -18.20 11.98 -5.99
C LYS A 104 -17.21 10.88 -5.58
N ILE A 105 -17.14 9.77 -6.32
CA ILE A 105 -16.24 8.65 -6.03
C ILE A 105 -14.99 8.78 -6.89
N HIS A 106 -13.84 8.80 -6.22
CA HIS A 106 -12.55 9.00 -6.85
C HIS A 106 -11.58 7.87 -6.51
N PRO A 107 -10.72 7.46 -7.45
CA PRO A 107 -9.68 6.49 -7.17
C PRO A 107 -8.60 7.14 -6.30
N LEU A 108 -8.31 6.53 -5.15
CA LEU A 108 -7.16 6.89 -4.33
C LEU A 108 -5.89 6.17 -4.82
N GLY A 109 -6.03 4.91 -5.26
CA GLY A 109 -4.96 4.13 -5.87
C GLY A 109 -4.02 3.43 -4.89
N LEU A 110 -2.72 3.54 -5.14
CA LEU A 110 -1.69 2.78 -4.42
C LEU A 110 -1.62 3.20 -2.94
N ASN A 111 -1.60 2.20 -2.04
CA ASN A 111 -1.51 2.43 -0.61
C ASN A 111 -0.44 1.53 0.03
N PHE A 112 0.31 2.04 0.99
CA PHE A 112 1.19 1.26 1.86
C PHE A 112 1.47 1.99 3.18
N PRO A 113 1.73 1.26 4.29
CA PRO A 113 2.08 1.91 5.55
C PRO A 113 3.41 2.64 5.43
N VAL A 114 3.39 3.95 5.66
CA VAL A 114 4.56 4.82 5.69
C VAL A 114 4.39 5.86 6.78
N TYR A 115 5.48 6.13 7.49
CA TYR A 115 5.49 6.93 8.70
C TYR A 115 6.37 8.19 8.53
N PRO A 116 6.06 9.29 9.22
CA PRO A 116 6.82 10.52 9.07
C PRO A 116 8.25 10.37 9.54
N ASN A 117 9.14 11.18 8.97
CA ASN A 117 10.52 11.33 9.45
C ASN A 117 10.61 12.10 10.79
N HIS A 118 9.52 12.76 11.18
CA HIS A 118 9.43 13.63 12.35
C HIS A 118 8.51 13.04 13.42
N ARG A 119 8.57 13.59 14.64
CA ARG A 119 7.64 13.22 15.70
C ARG A 119 6.28 13.80 15.39
N ASP A 120 5.30 12.93 15.16
CA ASP A 120 3.92 13.31 14.89
C ASP A 120 3.11 13.42 16.21
N PRO A 121 2.77 14.63 16.68
CA PRO A 121 1.96 14.80 17.89
C PRO A 121 0.53 14.27 17.71
N PHE A 122 0.01 14.19 16.49
CA PHE A 122 -1.31 13.62 16.21
C PHE A 122 -1.28 12.09 16.38
N SER A 123 -0.22 11.41 15.90
CA SER A 123 0.01 9.98 16.15
C SER A 123 0.13 9.67 17.64
N PHE A 124 0.83 10.52 18.38
CA PHE A 124 0.93 10.38 19.84
C PHE A 124 -0.45 10.43 20.52
N ARG A 125 -1.31 11.37 20.12
CA ARG A 125 -2.70 11.43 20.59
C ARG A 125 -3.50 10.17 20.23
N ARG A 126 -3.28 9.60 19.03
CA ARG A 126 -3.91 8.34 18.62
C ARG A 126 -3.43 7.17 19.49
N ILE A 127 -2.14 7.08 19.82
CA ILE A 127 -1.58 6.08 20.75
C ILE A 127 -2.31 6.15 22.09
N LEU A 128 -2.33 7.33 22.73
CA LEU A 128 -2.96 7.49 24.05
C LEU A 128 -4.47 7.17 24.02
N ALA A 129 -5.14 7.53 22.92
CA ALA A 129 -6.58 7.33 22.79
C ALA A 129 -6.96 5.88 22.44
N LEU A 130 -6.22 5.19 21.57
CA LEU A 130 -6.67 3.93 20.97
C LEU A 130 -5.91 2.69 21.45
N GLU A 131 -4.72 2.83 22.02
CA GLU A 131 -3.93 1.70 22.52
C GLU A 131 -4.30 1.28 23.93
N LYS A 132 -4.09 -0.01 24.21
CA LYS A 132 -4.13 -0.54 25.57
C LYS A 132 -2.93 -0.01 26.35
N ALA A 133 -3.12 0.37 27.62
CA ALA A 133 -2.04 0.92 28.45
C ALA A 133 -0.78 0.01 28.50
N ALA A 134 -0.96 -1.30 28.43
CA ALA A 134 0.14 -2.27 28.42
C ALA A 134 1.03 -2.20 27.15
N THR A 135 0.53 -1.73 26.01
CA THR A 135 1.31 -1.60 24.75
C THR A 135 2.03 -0.25 24.66
N TRP A 136 1.71 0.71 25.53
CA TRP A 136 2.27 2.06 25.48
C TRP A 136 3.80 2.07 25.45
N PRO A 137 4.56 1.36 26.29
CA PRO A 137 6.03 1.47 26.26
C PRO A 137 6.64 1.18 24.88
N ALA A 138 6.17 0.14 24.19
CA ALA A 138 6.64 -0.21 22.85
C ALA A 138 6.23 0.83 21.79
N GLU A 139 4.98 1.31 21.86
CA GLU A 139 4.46 2.32 20.92
C GLU A 139 5.10 3.69 21.13
N TRP A 140 5.43 4.05 22.37
CA TRP A 140 6.21 5.23 22.71
C TRP A 140 7.63 5.16 22.15
N ILE A 141 8.30 4.01 22.27
CA ILE A 141 9.61 3.80 21.63
C ILE A 141 9.49 3.99 20.12
N ARG A 142 8.51 3.36 19.47
CA ARG A 142 8.28 3.49 18.01
C ARG A 142 8.01 4.94 17.57
N TRP A 143 7.23 5.67 18.36
CA TRP A 143 6.91 7.08 18.12
C TRP A 143 8.15 7.98 18.30
N ALA A 144 8.91 7.78 19.37
CA ALA A 144 10.06 8.61 19.71
C ALA A 144 11.30 8.31 18.85
N ASP A 145 11.47 7.04 18.44
CA ASP A 145 12.59 6.53 17.64
C ASP A 145 12.41 6.86 16.16
N THR A 146 12.36 8.16 15.86
CA THR A 146 12.30 8.67 14.50
C THR A 146 13.52 8.32 13.66
N GLY A 147 14.58 7.78 14.26
CA GLY A 147 15.80 7.29 13.60
C GLY A 147 15.80 5.80 13.23
N ASN A 148 14.82 5.02 13.70
CA ASN A 148 14.78 3.55 13.58
C ASN A 148 15.98 2.82 14.20
N ARG A 149 16.49 3.32 15.34
CA ARG A 149 17.62 2.73 16.08
C ARG A 149 17.21 1.53 16.93
N PHE A 150 16.02 1.57 17.53
CA PHE A 150 15.51 0.57 18.45
C PHE A 150 14.32 -0.21 17.88
N SER A 151 13.55 0.40 16.98
CA SER A 151 12.43 -0.21 16.27
C SER A 151 12.51 0.10 14.77
N PHE A 152 11.76 -0.63 13.94
CA PHE A 152 11.69 -0.33 12.51
C PHE A 152 10.28 0.05 12.09
N LEU A 153 10.14 1.25 11.54
CA LEU A 153 8.99 1.68 10.78
C LEU A 153 9.45 2.10 9.38
N PRO A 154 8.73 1.72 8.30
CA PRO A 154 9.01 2.25 6.96
C PRO A 154 8.72 3.75 6.95
N ARG A 155 9.76 4.57 7.11
CA ARG A 155 9.64 6.02 7.12
C ARG A 155 9.79 6.61 5.72
N GLU A 156 9.27 7.80 5.52
CA GLU A 156 9.30 8.48 4.22
C GLU A 156 10.69 8.57 3.60
N ARG A 157 11.76 8.72 4.40
CA ARG A 157 13.13 8.79 3.88
C ARG A 157 13.63 7.54 3.16
N PHE A 158 12.94 6.40 3.29
CA PHE A 158 13.28 5.21 2.50
C PHE A 158 12.68 5.25 1.10
N PHE A 159 11.84 6.22 0.77
CA PHE A 159 11.12 6.33 -0.49
C PHE A 159 11.36 7.71 -1.12
N GLY A 160 11.13 7.82 -2.43
CA GLY A 160 11.27 9.04 -3.21
C GLY A 160 12.70 9.44 -3.56
N GLY A 161 13.70 8.62 -3.20
CA GLY A 161 15.08 8.82 -3.64
C GLY A 161 15.29 8.35 -5.08
N GLU A 162 16.25 8.96 -5.78
CA GLU A 162 16.68 8.51 -7.09
C GLU A 162 17.14 7.05 -7.05
N PRO A 163 16.64 6.18 -7.94
CA PRO A 163 17.09 4.81 -8.01
C PRO A 163 18.51 4.75 -8.59
N ASP A 164 19.26 3.72 -8.20
CA ASP A 164 20.53 3.41 -8.82
C ASP A 164 20.29 2.69 -10.16
N TYR A 165 20.43 3.46 -11.25
CA TYR A 165 20.22 2.98 -12.63
C TYR A 165 21.34 2.04 -13.11
N GLU A 166 22.48 1.98 -12.42
CA GLU A 166 23.63 1.14 -12.78
C GLU A 166 23.60 -0.24 -12.11
N LEU A 167 22.58 -0.51 -11.27
CA LEU A 167 22.43 -1.82 -10.65
C LEU A 167 22.30 -2.92 -11.73
N PRO A 168 22.98 -4.07 -11.55
CA PRO A 168 22.77 -5.21 -12.42
C PRO A 168 21.30 -5.66 -12.34
N PRO A 169 20.74 -6.22 -13.43
CA PRO A 169 19.33 -6.62 -13.50
C PRO A 169 19.03 -7.83 -12.61
N LYS A 170 18.91 -7.58 -11.31
CA LYS A 170 18.52 -8.54 -10.29
C LYS A 170 17.05 -8.38 -9.96
N VAL A 171 16.42 -9.50 -9.65
CA VAL A 171 14.98 -9.65 -9.51
C VAL A 171 14.64 -10.03 -8.07
N LEU A 172 13.73 -9.28 -7.45
CA LEU A 172 13.24 -9.57 -6.10
C LEU A 172 11.77 -10.01 -6.12
N PHE A 173 11.47 -11.14 -5.48
CA PHE A 173 10.09 -11.59 -5.25
C PHE A 173 9.93 -12.31 -3.90
N LEU A 174 9.94 -11.54 -2.83
CA LEU A 174 9.63 -12.05 -1.49
C LEU A 174 8.14 -11.87 -1.24
N VAL A 175 7.43 -12.90 -0.80
CA VAL A 175 5.96 -12.88 -0.58
C VAL A 175 5.57 -13.64 0.68
N ARG A 176 4.31 -13.54 1.10
CA ARG A 176 3.76 -14.32 2.21
C ARG A 176 2.69 -15.27 1.67
N ALA A 177 2.67 -16.50 2.14
CA ALA A 177 1.54 -17.40 1.96
C ALA A 177 0.48 -17.10 3.03
N TRP A 178 -0.78 -17.07 2.62
CA TRP A 178 -1.92 -16.86 3.52
C TRP A 178 -2.50 -18.21 3.92
N ASP A 179 -2.76 -18.39 5.21
CA ASP A 179 -3.47 -19.58 5.68
C ASP A 179 -4.97 -19.43 5.36
N PRO A 180 -5.53 -20.28 4.48
CA PRO A 180 -6.95 -20.22 4.11
C PRO A 180 -7.87 -20.51 5.29
N HIS A 181 -7.39 -21.22 6.32
CA HIS A 181 -8.17 -21.68 7.47
C HIS A 181 -7.83 -20.94 8.77
N ASP A 182 -7.16 -19.77 8.69
CA ASP A 182 -6.91 -18.90 9.86
C ASP A 182 -8.19 -18.37 10.53
N ARG A 183 -9.35 -18.52 9.88
CA ARG A 183 -10.68 -18.21 10.38
C ARG A 183 -11.61 -19.41 10.18
N PRO A 184 -12.24 -19.93 11.25
CA PRO A 184 -13.12 -21.11 11.15
C PRO A 184 -14.35 -20.92 10.26
N ASP A 185 -14.85 -19.69 10.15
CA ASP A 185 -16.11 -19.31 9.50
C ASP A 185 -15.93 -18.74 8.09
N ARG A 186 -14.74 -18.86 7.50
CA ARG A 186 -14.47 -18.28 6.19
C ARG A 186 -15.28 -19.00 5.10
N PRO A 187 -16.01 -18.24 4.24
CA PRO A 187 -16.70 -18.81 3.09
C PRO A 187 -15.76 -19.54 2.11
N GLN A 188 -16.27 -20.59 1.44
CA GLN A 188 -15.48 -21.44 0.56
C GLN A 188 -14.87 -20.66 -0.63
N ASP A 189 -15.60 -19.72 -1.22
CA ASP A 189 -15.09 -18.88 -2.32
C ASP A 189 -13.85 -18.06 -1.90
N LYS A 190 -13.79 -17.63 -0.63
CA LYS A 190 -12.63 -16.92 -0.08
C LYS A 190 -11.46 -17.86 0.20
N ILE A 191 -11.74 -19.10 0.63
CA ILE A 191 -10.73 -20.15 0.79
C ILE A 191 -10.08 -20.46 -0.56
N ASP A 192 -10.90 -20.69 -1.59
CA ASP A 192 -10.43 -21.00 -2.95
C ASP A 192 -9.60 -19.84 -3.53
N GLY A 193 -10.05 -18.60 -3.34
CA GLY A 193 -9.29 -17.42 -3.74
C GLY A 193 -7.93 -17.29 -3.04
N ILE A 194 -7.84 -17.66 -1.75
CA ILE A 194 -6.57 -17.68 -1.02
C ILE A 194 -5.63 -18.76 -1.57
N HIS A 195 -6.16 -19.97 -1.83
CA HIS A 195 -5.39 -21.03 -2.44
C HIS A 195 -4.84 -20.61 -3.81
N ALA A 196 -5.68 -20.04 -4.68
CA ALA A 196 -5.27 -19.57 -6.01
C ALA A 196 -4.14 -18.53 -5.94
N VAL A 197 -4.21 -17.59 -4.99
CA VAL A 197 -3.16 -16.58 -4.76
C VAL A 197 -1.86 -17.23 -4.29
N ASN A 198 -1.92 -18.21 -3.38
CA ASN A 198 -0.73 -18.91 -2.91
C ASN A 198 -0.09 -19.75 -4.01
N GLU A 199 -0.88 -20.49 -4.80
CA GLU A 199 -0.37 -21.31 -5.91
C GLU A 199 0.27 -20.45 -6.99
N THR A 200 -0.35 -19.33 -7.37
CA THR A 200 0.20 -18.39 -8.35
C THR A 200 1.56 -17.86 -7.89
N ARG A 201 1.67 -17.47 -6.61
CA ARG A 201 2.93 -17.02 -6.01
C ARG A 201 3.99 -18.13 -6.00
N ALA A 202 3.63 -19.34 -5.59
CA ALA A 202 4.53 -20.48 -5.54
C ALA A 202 5.07 -20.81 -6.94
N ALA A 203 4.19 -20.87 -7.94
CA ALA A 203 4.55 -21.13 -9.33
C ALA A 203 5.47 -20.04 -9.89
N CYS A 204 5.16 -18.75 -9.65
CA CYS A 204 6.05 -17.65 -10.03
C CYS A 204 7.44 -17.79 -9.38
N ILE A 205 7.53 -18.14 -8.09
CA ILE A 205 8.83 -18.35 -7.43
C ILE A 205 9.62 -19.46 -8.12
N ARG A 206 8.98 -20.59 -8.46
CA ARG A 206 9.65 -21.72 -9.14
C ARG A 206 10.20 -21.31 -10.51
N VAL A 207 9.36 -20.72 -11.36
CA VAL A 207 9.75 -20.33 -12.73
C VAL A 207 10.83 -19.23 -12.69
N LEU A 208 10.70 -18.22 -11.83
CA LEU A 208 11.70 -17.16 -11.72
C LEU A 208 13.04 -17.70 -11.19
N ARG A 209 13.02 -18.64 -10.24
CA ARG A 209 14.24 -19.26 -9.73
C ARG A 209 14.97 -20.05 -10.81
N ASP A 210 14.23 -20.85 -11.58
CA ASP A 210 14.77 -21.63 -12.69
C ASP A 210 15.36 -20.73 -13.78
N ALA A 211 14.62 -19.70 -14.20
CA ALA A 211 15.02 -18.81 -15.30
C ALA A 211 16.21 -17.88 -14.98
N PHE A 212 16.35 -17.45 -13.72
CA PHE A 212 17.28 -16.37 -13.36
C PHE A 212 18.40 -16.76 -12.39
N GLY A 213 18.32 -17.93 -11.74
CA GLY A 213 19.36 -18.43 -10.83
C GLY A 213 19.83 -17.35 -9.84
N ASP A 214 21.13 -17.08 -9.82
CA ASP A 214 21.77 -16.10 -8.93
C ASP A 214 21.32 -14.64 -9.12
N ARG A 215 20.62 -14.32 -10.22
CA ARG A 215 20.01 -13.00 -10.42
C ARG A 215 18.68 -12.86 -9.68
N PHE A 216 18.09 -13.94 -9.20
CA PHE A 216 16.81 -13.93 -8.51
C PHE A 216 16.95 -14.16 -7.00
N LEU A 217 16.26 -13.33 -6.22
CA LEU A 217 16.04 -13.54 -4.80
C LEU A 217 14.54 -13.53 -4.53
N GLY A 218 13.98 -14.68 -4.14
CA GLY A 218 12.55 -14.75 -3.85
C GLY A 218 12.14 -15.99 -3.07
N GLY A 219 10.91 -15.96 -2.59
CA GLY A 219 10.32 -17.03 -1.81
C GLY A 219 9.31 -16.56 -0.78
N PHE A 220 8.63 -17.52 -0.15
CA PHE A 220 7.70 -17.25 0.95
C PHE A 220 8.41 -16.93 2.26
N SER A 221 7.86 -15.96 3.01
CA SER A 221 8.13 -15.80 4.44
C SER A 221 7.88 -17.11 5.18
N HIS A 222 8.70 -17.40 6.18
CA HIS A 222 8.67 -18.64 6.94
C HIS A 222 7.55 -18.65 8.00
N THR A 223 6.30 -18.54 7.59
CA THR A 223 5.14 -18.83 8.46
C THR A 223 4.98 -20.34 8.64
N ASP A 224 4.29 -20.77 9.70
CA ASP A 224 4.01 -22.20 9.94
C ASP A 224 3.31 -22.83 8.73
N PHE A 225 2.29 -22.14 8.20
CA PHE A 225 1.60 -22.55 6.98
C PHE A 225 2.54 -22.68 5.77
N ALA A 226 3.43 -21.71 5.53
CA ALA A 226 4.36 -21.78 4.40
C ALA A 226 5.37 -22.93 4.55
N ARG A 227 5.85 -23.19 5.77
CA ARG A 227 6.78 -24.31 6.03
C ARG A 227 6.14 -25.67 5.78
N GLN A 228 4.87 -25.80 6.13
CA GLN A 228 4.13 -27.05 5.97
C GLN A 228 3.72 -27.31 4.51
N HIS A 229 3.24 -26.28 3.81
CA HIS A 229 2.61 -26.45 2.50
C HIS A 229 3.51 -26.07 1.31
N TYR A 230 4.52 -25.23 1.52
CA TYR A 230 5.39 -24.70 0.46
C TYR A 230 6.89 -24.76 0.81
N PRO A 231 7.41 -25.90 1.35
CA PRO A 231 8.80 -25.98 1.83
C PRO A 231 9.84 -25.74 0.71
N ASP A 232 9.50 -26.04 -0.54
CA ASP A 232 10.38 -25.92 -1.70
C ASP A 232 10.56 -24.47 -2.18
N VAL A 233 9.63 -23.56 -1.86
CA VAL A 233 9.63 -22.16 -2.31
C VAL A 233 9.73 -21.16 -1.17
N LEU A 234 10.21 -21.57 0.00
CA LEU A 234 10.57 -20.65 1.08
C LEU A 234 11.68 -19.68 0.62
N ALA A 235 11.67 -18.48 1.19
CA ALA A 235 12.79 -17.56 1.05
C ALA A 235 14.08 -18.23 1.58
N PRO A 236 15.28 -17.86 1.07
CA PRO A 236 16.52 -18.49 1.53
C PRO A 236 16.80 -18.34 3.02
N SER A 237 16.24 -17.30 3.65
CA SER A 237 16.33 -17.08 5.09
C SER A 237 15.15 -16.27 5.59
N ALA A 238 14.63 -16.63 6.77
CA ALA A 238 13.56 -15.89 7.44
C ALA A 238 13.94 -14.42 7.70
N ALA A 239 15.22 -14.14 7.98
CA ALA A 239 15.71 -12.78 8.25
C ALA A 239 15.47 -11.80 7.08
N LEU A 240 15.57 -12.30 5.84
CA LEU A 240 15.36 -11.49 4.63
C LEU A 240 13.92 -10.98 4.49
N THR A 241 12.97 -11.67 5.13
CA THR A 241 11.54 -11.34 5.08
C THR A 241 11.07 -10.47 6.22
N THR A 242 11.98 -10.06 7.13
CA THR A 242 11.68 -9.00 8.10
C THR A 242 11.46 -7.68 7.37
N LYS A 243 10.61 -6.80 7.92
CA LYS A 243 10.27 -5.54 7.26
C LYS A 243 11.50 -4.65 7.00
N ARG A 244 12.45 -4.62 7.95
CA ARG A 244 13.71 -3.87 7.83
C ARG A 244 14.55 -4.40 6.65
N SER A 245 14.88 -5.70 6.69
CA SER A 245 15.74 -6.31 5.67
C SER A 245 15.09 -6.27 4.29
N TYR A 246 13.77 -6.44 4.21
CA TYR A 246 13.05 -6.28 2.95
C TYR A 246 13.19 -4.87 2.35
N ILE A 247 13.00 -3.81 3.13
CA ILE A 247 13.18 -2.42 2.63
C ILE A 247 14.64 -2.17 2.23
N GLU A 248 15.61 -2.66 3.01
CA GLU A 248 17.03 -2.56 2.67
C GLU A 248 17.36 -3.31 1.38
N LEU A 249 16.80 -4.51 1.18
CA LEU A 249 16.98 -5.30 -0.05
C LEU A 249 16.49 -4.54 -1.27
N LEU A 250 15.37 -3.83 -1.20
CA LEU A 250 14.85 -3.09 -2.36
C LEU A 250 15.89 -2.11 -2.91
N SER A 251 16.76 -1.52 -2.10
CA SER A 251 17.84 -0.64 -2.61
C SER A 251 18.82 -1.32 -3.57
N ARG A 252 18.88 -2.66 -3.58
CA ARG A 252 19.86 -3.47 -4.34
C ARG A 252 19.26 -4.25 -5.51
N PHE A 253 17.94 -4.18 -5.70
CA PHE A 253 17.22 -4.92 -6.72
C PHE A 253 16.42 -3.94 -7.59
N PRO A 254 16.82 -3.74 -8.86
CA PRO A 254 16.12 -2.80 -9.74
C PRO A 254 14.78 -3.35 -10.28
N ILE A 255 14.62 -4.68 -10.33
CA ILE A 255 13.40 -5.34 -10.82
C ILE A 255 12.67 -6.01 -9.66
N CYS A 256 11.38 -5.73 -9.51
CA CYS A 256 10.54 -6.32 -8.47
C CYS A 256 9.26 -6.91 -9.04
N VAL A 257 8.89 -8.10 -8.55
CA VAL A 257 7.66 -8.78 -8.96
C VAL A 257 6.58 -8.57 -7.92
N ALA A 258 5.36 -8.27 -8.36
CA ALA A 258 4.16 -8.17 -7.56
C ALA A 258 3.08 -9.15 -8.04
N THR A 259 2.24 -9.56 -7.11
CA THR A 259 1.08 -10.43 -7.35
C THR A 259 -0.15 -9.80 -6.73
N THR A 260 -1.32 -10.18 -7.23
CA THR A 260 -2.60 -9.77 -6.70
C THR A 260 -2.70 -10.10 -5.20
N GLY A 261 -3.28 -9.17 -4.45
CA GLY A 261 -3.60 -9.34 -3.04
C GLY A 261 -4.89 -10.15 -2.85
N LEU A 262 -5.30 -10.31 -1.59
CA LEU A 262 -6.63 -10.87 -1.33
C LEU A 262 -7.70 -9.95 -1.92
N HIS A 263 -8.83 -10.54 -2.33
CA HIS A 263 -9.97 -9.82 -2.92
C HIS A 263 -9.64 -9.04 -4.21
N GLY A 264 -8.59 -9.40 -4.97
CA GLY A 264 -8.20 -8.64 -6.17
C GLY A 264 -7.44 -7.35 -5.87
N SER A 265 -7.08 -7.11 -4.59
CA SER A 265 -6.42 -5.86 -4.18
C SER A 265 -5.04 -5.68 -4.79
N ILE A 266 -4.70 -4.42 -5.06
CA ILE A 266 -3.33 -4.04 -5.40
C ILE A 266 -2.51 -4.14 -4.11
N GLY A 267 -1.53 -5.04 -4.10
CA GLY A 267 -0.66 -5.26 -2.96
C GLY A 267 0.15 -4.02 -2.61
N TRP A 268 0.35 -3.74 -1.32
CA TRP A 268 1.13 -2.59 -0.84
C TRP A 268 2.53 -2.50 -1.45
N LYS A 269 3.09 -3.63 -1.86
CA LYS A 269 4.37 -3.73 -2.53
C LYS A 269 4.44 -2.93 -3.82
N VAL A 270 3.36 -2.83 -4.59
CA VAL A 270 3.33 -2.00 -5.80
C VAL A 270 3.58 -0.53 -5.43
N GLY A 271 2.95 -0.04 -4.36
CA GLY A 271 3.21 1.30 -3.83
C GLY A 271 4.64 1.51 -3.35
N GLU A 272 5.21 0.51 -2.66
CA GLU A 272 6.60 0.54 -2.19
C GLU A 272 7.62 0.54 -3.34
N TYR A 273 7.39 -0.31 -4.35
CA TYR A 273 8.23 -0.42 -5.54
C TYR A 273 8.19 0.86 -6.36
N THR A 274 7.00 1.45 -6.48
CA THR A 274 6.81 2.74 -7.13
C THR A 274 7.57 3.83 -6.37
N GLY A 275 7.45 3.85 -5.05
CA GLY A 275 8.20 4.78 -4.18
C GLY A 275 9.70 4.60 -4.16
N LEU A 276 10.22 3.47 -4.61
CA LEU A 276 11.66 3.20 -4.71
C LEU A 276 12.16 3.19 -6.16
N GLY A 277 11.34 3.67 -7.11
CA GLY A 277 11.67 3.77 -8.52
C GLY A 277 12.07 2.42 -9.13
N LYS A 278 11.34 1.34 -8.83
CA LYS A 278 11.65 0.01 -9.37
C LYS A 278 11.04 -0.21 -10.74
N ALA A 279 11.64 -1.06 -11.56
CA ALA A 279 10.94 -1.65 -12.69
C ALA A 279 10.05 -2.79 -12.15
N ILE A 280 8.77 -2.77 -12.49
CA ILE A 280 7.75 -3.62 -11.86
C ILE A 280 7.21 -4.61 -12.89
N VAL A 281 7.12 -5.88 -12.49
CA VAL A 281 6.32 -6.89 -13.17
C VAL A 281 5.18 -7.26 -12.24
N SER A 282 3.94 -7.14 -12.67
CA SER A 282 2.77 -7.34 -11.81
C SER A 282 1.71 -8.18 -12.52
N GLU A 283 0.97 -8.97 -11.75
CA GLU A 283 -0.33 -9.44 -12.22
C GLU A 283 -1.22 -8.26 -12.62
N LYS A 284 -2.16 -8.52 -13.53
CA LYS A 284 -3.18 -7.58 -13.95
C LYS A 284 -3.85 -6.89 -12.77
N LEU A 285 -3.90 -5.56 -12.79
CA LEU A 285 -4.55 -4.77 -11.75
C LEU A 285 -6.07 -4.80 -11.94
N CYS A 286 -6.81 -5.20 -10.90
CA CYS A 286 -8.28 -5.24 -10.92
C CYS A 286 -8.93 -3.87 -10.67
N TYR A 287 -8.20 -2.93 -10.06
CA TYR A 287 -8.74 -1.66 -9.58
C TYR A 287 -8.11 -0.46 -10.26
N GLN A 288 -8.89 0.62 -10.40
CA GLN A 288 -8.42 1.87 -10.97
C GLN A 288 -7.39 2.54 -10.06
N VAL A 289 -6.37 3.10 -10.70
CA VAL A 289 -5.28 3.86 -10.08
C VAL A 289 -5.23 5.24 -10.77
N PRO A 290 -5.21 6.36 -10.04
CA PRO A 290 -5.21 7.69 -10.66
C PRO A 290 -3.90 7.96 -11.42
N GLY A 291 -3.85 9.01 -12.24
CA GLY A 291 -2.58 9.48 -12.80
C GLY A 291 -1.97 8.63 -13.92
N ASN A 292 -2.76 7.84 -14.64
CA ASN A 292 -2.33 7.00 -15.77
C ASN A 292 -1.21 6.01 -15.42
N PHE A 293 -1.35 5.30 -14.30
CA PHE A 293 -0.49 4.17 -13.95
C PHE A 293 -0.85 2.96 -14.82
N VAL A 294 -0.06 2.68 -15.87
CA VAL A 294 -0.46 1.73 -16.94
C VAL A 294 0.64 0.74 -17.32
N ASP A 295 0.20 -0.39 -17.89
CA ASP A 295 1.08 -1.42 -18.49
C ASP A 295 2.00 -0.82 -19.58
N GLY A 296 3.21 -1.34 -19.69
CA GLY A 296 4.26 -0.87 -20.60
C GLY A 296 4.96 0.44 -20.18
N ARG A 297 4.38 1.21 -19.25
CA ARG A 297 4.98 2.45 -18.71
C ARG A 297 5.45 2.29 -17.27
N ASN A 298 4.56 1.85 -16.39
CA ASN A 298 4.80 1.78 -14.95
C ASN A 298 5.05 0.35 -14.46
N PHE A 299 4.50 -0.63 -15.16
CA PHE A 299 4.73 -2.04 -14.89
C PHE A 299 4.57 -2.83 -16.19
N LEU A 300 5.03 -4.08 -16.19
CA LEU A 300 4.66 -5.07 -17.20
C LEU A 300 3.65 -6.05 -16.61
N GLU A 301 2.50 -6.16 -17.26
CA GLU A 301 1.42 -7.07 -16.87
C GLU A 301 1.77 -8.54 -17.20
N PHE A 302 1.34 -9.45 -16.33
CA PHE A 302 1.31 -10.88 -16.63
C PHE A 302 0.02 -11.55 -16.11
N SER A 303 -0.34 -12.67 -16.75
CA SER A 303 -1.47 -13.52 -16.36
C SER A 303 -1.06 -14.95 -15.98
N THR A 304 0.18 -15.37 -16.30
CA THR A 304 0.71 -16.69 -15.92
C THR A 304 2.13 -16.59 -15.35
N PRO A 305 2.60 -17.60 -14.58
CA PRO A 305 3.99 -17.66 -14.10
C PRO A 305 5.06 -17.59 -15.21
N GLU A 306 4.78 -18.18 -16.37
CA GLU A 306 5.68 -18.16 -17.53
C GLU A 306 5.71 -16.77 -18.17
N GLU A 307 4.55 -16.12 -18.29
CA GLU A 307 4.49 -14.73 -18.73
C GLU A 307 5.24 -13.82 -17.75
N CYS A 308 5.10 -14.04 -16.44
CA CYS A 308 5.86 -13.32 -15.41
C CYS A 308 7.37 -13.41 -15.70
N ALA A 309 7.90 -14.62 -15.92
CA ALA A 309 9.30 -14.81 -16.25
C ALA A 309 9.70 -14.13 -17.58
N ASN A 310 8.85 -14.17 -18.60
CA ASN A 310 9.10 -13.48 -19.86
C ASN A 310 9.14 -11.94 -19.71
N ARG A 311 8.23 -11.36 -18.92
CA ARG A 311 8.24 -9.92 -18.60
C ARG A 311 9.48 -9.54 -17.81
N VAL A 312 9.87 -10.33 -16.81
CA VAL A 312 11.13 -10.13 -16.08
C VAL A 312 12.32 -10.22 -17.02
N ASN A 313 12.35 -11.19 -17.94
CA ASN A 313 13.44 -11.34 -18.90
C ASN A 313 13.55 -10.12 -19.83
N THR A 314 12.42 -9.53 -20.21
CA THR A 314 12.37 -8.29 -20.99
C THR A 314 13.10 -7.16 -20.25
N LEU A 315 12.76 -6.92 -18.98
CA LEU A 315 13.43 -5.90 -18.16
C LEU A 315 14.90 -6.22 -17.84
N CYS A 316 15.25 -7.50 -17.77
CA CYS A 316 16.65 -7.93 -17.60
C CYS A 316 17.49 -7.64 -18.84
N SER A 317 16.92 -7.79 -20.03
CA SER A 317 17.62 -7.72 -21.32
C SER A 317 17.61 -6.33 -21.94
N ASP A 318 16.58 -5.51 -21.64
CA ASP A 318 16.44 -4.14 -22.12
C ASP A 318 16.70 -3.13 -20.98
N ASP A 319 17.93 -2.63 -20.92
CA ASP A 319 18.35 -1.63 -19.93
C ASP A 319 17.63 -0.29 -20.10
N ALA A 320 17.39 0.16 -21.34
CA ALA A 320 16.74 1.43 -21.61
C ALA A 320 15.27 1.40 -21.15
N LEU A 321 14.54 0.33 -21.45
CA LEU A 321 13.18 0.12 -20.95
C LEU A 321 13.15 0.06 -19.43
N ARG A 322 14.05 -0.71 -18.81
CA ARG A 322 14.14 -0.83 -17.35
C ARG A 322 14.35 0.54 -16.69
N ARG A 323 15.37 1.29 -17.13
CA ARG A 323 15.68 2.63 -16.58
C ARG A 323 14.54 3.61 -16.79
N LYS A 324 13.89 3.59 -17.96
CA LYS A 324 12.71 4.42 -18.24
C LYS A 324 11.57 4.10 -17.26
N MET A 325 11.21 2.83 -17.09
CA MET A 325 10.16 2.43 -16.16
C MET A 325 10.48 2.82 -14.71
N MET A 326 11.74 2.67 -14.28
CA MET A 326 12.20 3.10 -12.95
C MET A 326 11.98 4.61 -12.73
N ALA A 327 12.35 5.44 -13.71
CA ALA A 327 12.15 6.89 -13.65
C ALA A 327 10.66 7.28 -13.68
N GLU A 328 9.86 6.63 -14.54
CA GLU A 328 8.40 6.85 -14.62
C GLU A 328 7.71 6.50 -13.30
N ASN A 329 8.15 5.44 -12.61
CA ASN A 329 7.62 5.04 -11.31
C ASN A 329 8.01 5.98 -10.19
N LEU A 330 9.26 6.48 -10.17
CA LEU A 330 9.65 7.51 -9.23
C LEU A 330 8.83 8.79 -9.45
N GLN A 331 8.68 9.23 -10.71
CA GLN A 331 7.88 10.40 -11.04
C GLN A 331 6.42 10.22 -10.61
N TYR A 332 5.83 9.05 -10.90
CA TYR A 332 4.48 8.73 -10.48
C TYR A 332 4.34 8.76 -8.96
N TYR A 333 5.29 8.20 -8.22
CA TYR A 333 5.31 8.27 -6.75
C TYR A 333 5.26 9.72 -6.26
N GLN A 334 6.14 10.58 -6.78
CA GLN A 334 6.24 11.98 -6.38
C GLN A 334 4.95 12.76 -6.64
N GLN A 335 4.15 12.35 -7.63
CA GLN A 335 2.93 13.04 -8.05
C GLN A 335 1.63 12.48 -7.46
N TRP A 336 1.59 11.19 -7.13
CA TRP A 336 0.33 10.51 -6.80
C TRP A 336 0.35 9.67 -5.52
N VAL A 337 1.53 9.24 -5.05
CA VAL A 337 1.63 8.24 -3.97
C VAL A 337 2.35 8.77 -2.73
N ARG A 338 3.30 9.70 -2.88
CA ARG A 338 3.99 10.32 -1.74
C ARG A 338 2.95 10.86 -0.75
N PRO A 339 3.07 10.59 0.58
CA PRO A 339 1.95 10.77 1.51
C PRO A 339 1.29 12.14 1.45
N ASP A 340 2.08 13.21 1.49
CA ASP A 340 1.63 14.59 1.40
C ASP A 340 0.93 14.88 0.06
N GLN A 341 1.49 14.40 -1.05
CA GLN A 341 0.95 14.62 -2.38
C GLN A 341 -0.33 13.84 -2.64
N LEU A 342 -0.41 12.58 -2.19
CA LEU A 342 -1.61 11.75 -2.28
C LEU A 342 -2.79 12.42 -1.56
N VAL A 343 -2.57 12.90 -0.34
CA VAL A 343 -3.60 13.64 0.41
C VAL A 343 -3.89 14.98 -0.24
N TRP A 344 -2.88 15.69 -0.73
CA TRP A 344 -3.06 16.99 -1.37
C TRP A 344 -3.92 16.88 -2.64
N ASN A 345 -3.72 15.87 -3.48
CA ASN A 345 -4.55 15.64 -4.67
C ASN A 345 -6.03 15.45 -4.31
N ALA A 346 -6.30 14.70 -3.23
CA ALA A 346 -7.66 14.52 -2.73
C ALA A 346 -8.27 15.85 -2.22
N LEU A 347 -7.50 16.63 -1.46
CA LEU A 347 -7.93 17.95 -1.00
C LEU A 347 -8.17 18.92 -2.18
N GLN A 348 -7.30 18.91 -3.21
CA GLN A 348 -7.45 19.76 -4.38
C GLN A 348 -8.69 19.42 -5.20
N THR A 349 -9.05 18.14 -5.31
CA THR A 349 -10.31 17.71 -5.94
C THR A 349 -11.50 18.39 -5.25
N ALA A 350 -11.48 18.41 -3.92
CA ALA A 350 -12.52 19.04 -3.11
C ALA A 350 -12.48 20.59 -3.12
N LEU A 351 -11.29 21.20 -3.25
CA LEU A 351 -11.13 22.67 -3.29
C LEU A 351 -11.44 23.28 -4.66
N SER A 352 -11.40 22.48 -5.73
CA SER A 352 -11.60 22.94 -7.11
C SER A 352 -13.02 22.69 -7.62
N SER A 353 -13.86 22.08 -6.80
CA SER A 353 -15.30 21.88 -7.03
C SER A 353 -16.07 23.01 -6.36
#